data_AF-A0A1G9E7S1-F1
#
_entry.id   AF-A0A1G9E7S1-F1
#
_cell.length_a   1.000
_cell.length_b   1.000
_cell.length_c   1.000
_cell.angle_alpha   90.00
_cell.angle_beta   90.00
_cell.angle_gamma   90.00
#
_symmetry.space_group_name_H-M   'P 1'
#
loop_
_entity.id
_entity.type
_entity.pdbx_description
1 polymer ?
#
loop_
_entity_poly.entity_id
_entity_poly.type
_entity_poly.pdbx_seq_one_letter_code
_entity_poly.pdbx_strand_id
1 'polypeptide(L)'
;MRAGSNEGTTSNETKSTLRTGGVTTPKELLNSAQRPQVFALLERTDPESGELDLYAWGVEVGGSANVFRSDGHVLAHCGSAEGARRMFGIIRDVVLVRPDETGHPA
;
A
#
# COMPACT_ATOMS: atom_id res chain seq x y z
N MET A 1 36.10 -4.92 64.33
CA MET A 1 35.76 -6.35 64.17
C MET A 1 34.27 -6.54 64.40
N ARG A 2 33.48 -6.78 63.34
CA ARG A 2 32.20 -7.50 63.36
C ARG A 2 31.87 -7.95 61.94
N ALA A 3 31.20 -9.09 61.85
CA ALA A 3 31.26 -10.10 60.80
C ALA A 3 30.14 -10.02 59.74
N GLY A 4 30.26 -10.91 58.74
CA GLY A 4 29.22 -11.35 57.77
C GLY A 4 29.79 -11.31 56.35
N SER A 5 30.28 -12.39 55.71
CA SER A 5 29.70 -13.72 55.41
C SER A 5 28.38 -13.66 54.63
N ASN A 6 28.45 -13.76 53.29
CA ASN A 6 28.08 -14.99 52.59
C ASN A 6 28.31 -14.87 51.07
N GLU A 7 28.93 -15.92 50.54
CA GLU A 7 29.12 -16.23 49.14
C GLU A 7 27.78 -16.62 48.47
N GLY A 8 27.67 -16.40 47.17
CA GLY A 8 26.49 -16.75 46.40
C GLY A 8 26.67 -16.44 44.91
N THR A 9 27.57 -17.19 44.27
CA THR A 9 27.75 -17.28 42.82
C THR A 9 26.43 -17.67 42.12
N THR A 10 26.02 -16.91 41.10
CA THR A 10 25.51 -17.47 39.84
C THR A 10 25.78 -16.51 38.68
N SER A 11 26.77 -16.90 37.88
CA SER A 11 27.03 -16.39 36.55
C SER A 11 25.99 -16.92 35.55
N ASN A 12 25.65 -16.06 34.58
CA ASN A 12 25.30 -16.36 33.19
C ASN A 12 24.42 -17.57 32.88
N GLU A 13 23.18 -17.31 32.50
CA GLU A 13 22.60 -17.88 31.27
C GLU A 13 21.75 -16.83 30.57
N THR A 14 22.34 -16.14 29.61
CA THR A 14 21.60 -15.39 28.59
C THR A 14 20.86 -16.43 27.75
N LYS A 15 19.60 -16.69 28.06
CA LYS A 15 18.71 -17.51 27.23
C LYS A 15 18.42 -16.75 25.94
N SER A 16 19.34 -16.85 25.00
CA SER A 16 19.14 -16.56 23.59
C SER A 16 18.10 -17.55 23.09
N THR A 17 16.84 -17.16 23.20
CA THR A 17 15.76 -17.84 22.49
C THR A 17 16.03 -17.57 21.02
N LEU A 18 16.68 -18.53 20.36
CA LEU A 18 16.63 -18.71 18.91
C LEU A 18 15.15 -18.59 18.55
N ARG A 19 14.74 -17.41 18.08
CA ARG A 19 13.47 -17.25 17.40
C ARG A 19 13.63 -18.10 16.17
N THR A 20 13.11 -19.32 16.24
CA THR A 20 12.89 -20.20 15.12
C THR A 20 12.26 -19.33 14.05
N GLY A 21 13.06 -19.00 13.04
CA GLY A 21 12.62 -18.24 11.88
C GLY A 21 11.53 -19.06 11.23
N GLY A 22 10.29 -18.79 11.61
CA GLY A 22 9.15 -19.19 10.82
C GLY A 22 9.39 -18.59 9.47
N VAL A 23 9.72 -19.44 8.51
CA VAL A 23 9.67 -19.09 7.10
C VAL A 23 8.19 -18.82 6.84
N THR A 24 7.78 -17.57 7.06
CA THR A 24 6.49 -17.11 6.61
C THR A 24 6.50 -17.30 5.10
N THR A 25 5.59 -18.13 4.63
CA THR A 25 5.48 -18.35 3.20
C THR A 25 5.18 -16.99 2.54
N PRO A 26 5.70 -16.68 1.33
CA PRO A 26 5.44 -15.39 0.67
C PRO A 26 3.94 -15.04 0.57
N LYS A 27 3.08 -16.06 0.61
CA LYS A 27 1.62 -15.93 0.63
C LYS A 27 1.05 -15.38 1.95
N GLU A 28 1.68 -15.61 3.09
CA GLU A 28 1.21 -15.12 4.40
C GLU A 28 1.58 -13.64 4.66
N LEU A 29 2.57 -13.12 3.94
CA LEU A 29 2.93 -11.69 3.97
C LEU A 29 2.02 -10.83 3.09
N LEU A 30 1.29 -11.44 2.15
CA LEU A 30 0.29 -10.76 1.33
C LEU A 30 -1.00 -10.60 2.13
N ASN A 31 -0.95 -9.81 3.21
CA ASN A 31 -2.15 -9.22 3.77
C ASN A 31 -2.87 -8.49 2.62
N SER A 32 -4.19 -8.62 2.51
CA SER A 32 -4.97 -7.98 1.45
C SER A 32 -4.72 -6.46 1.38
N ALA A 33 -4.38 -5.85 2.52
CA ALA A 33 -3.96 -4.45 2.62
C ALA A 33 -2.65 -4.10 1.86
N GLN A 34 -1.79 -5.09 1.57
CA GLN A 34 -0.51 -4.90 0.87
C GLN A 34 -0.55 -5.35 -0.59
N ARG A 35 -1.69 -5.88 -1.08
CA ARG A 35 -1.83 -6.22 -2.49
C ARG A 35 -1.88 -4.93 -3.32
N PRO A 36 -0.99 -4.76 -4.33
CA PRO A 36 -1.07 -3.61 -5.22
C PRO A 36 -2.41 -3.57 -5.95
N GLN A 37 -3.10 -2.44 -5.87
CA GLN A 37 -4.33 -2.18 -6.60
C GLN A 37 -4.07 -1.12 -7.65
N VAL A 38 -4.21 -1.51 -8.92
CA VAL A 38 -4.17 -0.56 -10.03
C VAL A 38 -5.47 0.22 -10.06
N PHE A 39 -5.40 1.50 -10.43
CA PHE A 39 -6.57 2.32 -10.68
C PHE A 39 -6.32 3.31 -11.82
N ALA A 40 -7.40 3.82 -12.39
CA ALA A 40 -7.42 4.90 -13.37
C ALA A 40 -8.30 6.04 -12.89
N LEU A 41 -7.87 7.27 -13.19
CA LEU A 41 -8.70 8.46 -13.13
C LEU A 41 -9.09 8.81 -14.56
N LEU A 42 -10.38 8.72 -14.86
CA LEU A 42 -10.92 9.05 -16.18
C LEU A 42 -11.60 10.41 -16.10
N GLU A 43 -11.28 11.30 -17.03
CA GLU A 43 -11.89 12.63 -17.16
C GLU A 43 -13.08 12.56 -18.11
N ARG A 44 -14.21 13.15 -17.72
CA ARG A 44 -15.34 13.38 -18.62
C ARG A 44 -15.00 14.55 -19.52
N THR A 45 -14.68 14.27 -20.78
CA THR A 45 -14.27 15.30 -21.74
C THR A 45 -15.42 15.87 -22.54
N ASP A 46 -16.53 15.13 -22.65
CA ASP A 46 -17.76 15.59 -23.28
C ASP A 46 -19.00 15.18 -22.45
N PRO A 47 -19.77 16.14 -21.90
CA PRO A 47 -20.97 15.88 -21.11
C PRO A 47 -22.09 15.16 -21.89
N GLU A 48 -22.15 15.31 -23.21
CA GLU A 48 -23.26 14.82 -24.03
C GLU A 48 -23.04 13.38 -24.51
N SER A 49 -21.80 13.03 -24.87
CA SER A 49 -21.45 11.67 -25.29
C SER A 49 -21.18 10.73 -24.11
N GLY A 50 -20.81 11.27 -22.94
CA GLY A 50 -20.43 10.49 -21.78
C GLY A 50 -19.07 9.78 -21.95
N GLU A 51 -18.29 10.17 -22.96
CA GLU A 51 -16.96 9.64 -23.22
C GLU A 51 -16.00 9.96 -22.05
N LEU A 52 -15.09 9.02 -21.82
CA LEU A 52 -14.15 9.05 -20.70
C LEU A 52 -12.73 8.88 -21.22
N ASP A 53 -11.91 9.91 -21.05
CA ASP A 53 -10.50 9.88 -21.43
C ASP A 53 -9.61 9.57 -20.23
N LEU A 54 -8.53 8.83 -20.47
CA LEU A 54 -7.54 8.56 -19.43
C LEU A 54 -6.77 9.84 -19.06
N TYR A 55 -7.07 10.39 -17.89
CA TYR A 55 -6.34 11.53 -17.34
C TYR A 55 -5.05 11.09 -16.63
N ALA A 56 -5.18 10.10 -15.73
CA ALA A 56 -4.07 9.58 -14.95
C ALA A 56 -4.34 8.12 -14.56
N TRP A 57 -3.30 7.39 -14.19
CA TRP A 57 -3.41 6.05 -13.61
C TRP A 57 -2.52 5.94 -12.38
N GLY A 58 -2.73 4.92 -11.57
CA GLY A 58 -1.94 4.77 -10.36
C GLY A 58 -1.96 3.37 -9.79
N VAL A 59 -1.11 3.19 -8.79
CA VAL A 59 -1.02 1.95 -8.01
C VAL A 59 -1.08 2.33 -6.54
N GLU A 60 -2.06 1.75 -5.84
CA GLU A 60 -2.21 1.86 -4.39
C GLU A 60 -1.65 0.61 -3.70
N VAL A 61 -0.78 0.80 -2.71
CA VAL A 61 -0.23 -0.27 -1.87
C VAL A 61 -0.23 0.22 -0.42
N GLY A 62 -0.89 -0.49 0.50
CA GLY A 62 -0.80 -0.19 1.93
C GLY A 62 -1.28 1.21 2.34
N GLY A 63 -2.28 1.78 1.66
CA GLY A 63 -2.75 3.15 1.94
C GLY A 63 -1.78 4.23 1.46
N SER A 64 -1.09 3.98 0.35
CA SER A 64 -0.28 4.97 -0.36
C SER A 64 -0.41 4.72 -1.85
N ALA A 65 -0.69 5.77 -2.61
CA ALA A 65 -0.96 5.71 -4.04
C ALA A 65 0.04 6.56 -4.81
N ASN A 66 0.76 5.94 -5.73
CA ASN A 66 1.55 6.65 -6.73
C ASN A 66 0.68 6.89 -7.95
N VAL A 67 0.60 8.14 -8.39
CA VAL A 67 -0.20 8.57 -9.54
C VAL A 67 0.74 8.98 -10.66
N PHE A 68 0.44 8.53 -11.86
CA PHE A 68 1.20 8.76 -13.07
C PHE A 68 0.29 9.39 -14.13
N ARG A 69 0.88 10.20 -14.99
CA ARG A 69 0.26 10.65 -16.25
C ARG A 69 0.05 9.45 -17.17
N SER A 70 -0.74 9.64 -18.22
CA SER A 70 -0.94 8.63 -19.27
C SER A 70 0.37 8.17 -19.93
N ASP A 71 1.40 9.01 -19.98
CA ASP A 71 2.74 8.70 -20.48
C ASP A 71 3.65 7.95 -19.46
N GLY A 72 3.18 7.72 -18.24
CA GLY A 72 3.90 7.02 -17.18
C GLY A 72 4.79 7.92 -16.30
N HIS A 73 4.88 9.23 -16.54
CA HIS A 73 5.58 10.14 -15.65
C HIS A 73 4.82 10.33 -14.33
N VAL A 74 5.55 10.39 -13.21
CA VAL A 74 4.97 10.64 -11.89
C VAL A 74 4.23 11.99 -11.89
N LEU A 75 2.97 11.95 -11.49
CA LEU A 75 2.11 13.11 -11.35
C LEU A 75 1.96 13.52 -9.88
N ALA A 76 1.78 12.55 -8.97
CA ALA A 76 1.60 12.82 -7.54
C ALA A 76 1.80 11.58 -6.66
N HIS A 77 1.98 11.82 -5.36
CA HIS A 77 1.87 10.81 -4.30
C HIS A 77 0.68 11.16 -3.40
N CYS A 78 -0.24 10.21 -3.22
CA CYS A 78 -1.48 10.38 -2.48
C CYS A 78 -1.59 9.33 -1.36
N GLY A 79 -2.41 9.61 -0.35
CA GLY A 79 -2.69 8.63 0.72
C GLY A 79 -3.62 7.48 0.31
N SER A 80 -4.25 7.55 -0.86
CA SER A 80 -5.04 6.47 -1.47
C SER A 80 -5.49 6.88 -2.87
N ALA A 81 -6.06 5.94 -3.65
CA ALA A 81 -6.70 6.22 -4.93
C ALA A 81 -7.87 7.21 -4.79
N GLU A 82 -8.69 7.07 -3.74
CA GLU A 82 -9.78 8.00 -3.43
C GLU A 82 -9.24 9.36 -3.00
N GLY A 83 -8.09 9.39 -2.33
CA GLY A 83 -7.33 10.61 -2.06
C GLY A 83 -6.94 11.31 -3.36
N ALA A 84 -6.39 10.57 -4.32
CA ALA A 84 -6.06 11.09 -5.64
C ALA A 84 -7.31 11.62 -6.36
N ARG A 85 -8.40 10.84 -6.43
CA ARG A 85 -9.66 11.25 -7.07
C ARG A 85 -10.21 12.53 -6.45
N ARG A 86 -10.22 12.65 -5.12
CA ARG A 86 -10.66 13.87 -4.44
C ARG A 86 -9.78 15.06 -4.78
N MET A 87 -8.46 14.87 -4.78
CA MET A 87 -7.50 15.94 -5.08
C MET A 87 -7.67 16.46 -6.52
N PHE A 88 -7.67 15.58 -7.52
CA PHE A 88 -7.80 15.98 -8.91
C PHE A 88 -9.24 16.42 -9.26
N GLY A 89 -10.24 15.89 -8.55
CA GLY A 89 -11.64 16.28 -8.65
C GLY A 89 -11.93 17.75 -8.32
N ILE A 90 -10.97 18.48 -7.71
CA ILE A 90 -11.09 19.92 -7.45
C ILE A 90 -11.01 20.73 -8.75
N ILE A 91 -10.22 20.25 -9.73
CA ILE A 91 -9.89 21.00 -10.94
C ILE A 91 -10.36 20.31 -12.23
N ARG A 92 -10.81 19.06 -12.15
CA ARG A 92 -11.17 18.21 -13.28
C ARG A 92 -12.38 17.35 -12.92
N ASP A 93 -13.26 17.07 -13.89
CA ASP A 93 -14.35 16.13 -13.67
C ASP A 93 -13.86 14.69 -13.85
N VAL A 94 -13.27 14.13 -12.79
CA VAL A 94 -12.67 12.80 -12.80
C VAL A 94 -13.44 11.77 -11.98
N VAL A 95 -13.55 10.58 -12.55
CA VAL A 95 -14.06 9.37 -11.90
C VAL A 95 -12.93 8.39 -11.63
N LEU A 96 -13.03 7.64 -10.53
CA LEU A 96 -12.08 6.60 -10.17
C LEU A 96 -12.59 5.25 -10.65
N VAL A 97 -11.77 4.53 -11.41
CA VAL A 97 -12.04 3.19 -11.91
C VAL A 97 -10.94 2.26 -11.44
N ARG A 98 -11.33 1.06 -10.98
CA ARG A 98 -10.40 -0.04 -10.75
C ARG A 98 -10.69 -1.10 -11.80
N PRO A 99 -9.67 -1.71 -12.43
CA PRO A 99 -9.90 -2.89 -13.24
C PRO A 99 -10.43 -4.00 -12.32
N ASP A 100 -11.55 -4.61 -12.69
CA ASP A 100 -12.04 -5.79 -11.99
C ASP A 100 -10.95 -6.87 -12.04
N GLU A 101 -10.82 -7.66 -10.96
CA GLU A 101 -9.84 -8.77 -10.91
C GLU A 101 -10.12 -9.88 -11.94
N THR A 102 -11.18 -9.74 -12.74
CA THR A 102 -11.60 -10.70 -13.76
C THR A 102 -11.40 -10.13 -15.16
N GLY A 103 -10.23 -10.41 -15.74
CA GLY A 103 -10.04 -10.41 -17.19
C GLY A 103 -10.81 -11.55 -17.87
N HIS A 104 -12.14 -11.56 -17.75
CA HIS A 104 -12.98 -12.40 -18.59
C HIS A 104 -13.68 -11.51 -19.62
N PRO A 105 -13.34 -11.63 -20.92
CA PRO A 105 -14.16 -11.03 -21.96
C PRO A 105 -15.53 -11.73 -21.95
N ALA A 106 -16.60 -10.94 -21.85
CA ALA A 106 -17.95 -11.36 -22.24
C ALA A 106 -18.13 -11.14 -23.74
#